data_AF-A0A914CL78-F1
#
_entry.id   AF-A0A914CL78-F1
#
_cell.length_a   1.000
_cell.length_b   1.000
_cell.length_c   1.000
_cell.angle_alpha   90.00
_cell.angle_beta   90.00
_cell.angle_gamma   90.00
#
_symmetry.space_group_name_H-M   'P 1'
#
loop_
_entity.id
_entity.type
_entity.pdbx_description
1 polymer ?
#
loop_
_entity_poly.entity_id
_entity_poly.type
_entity_poly.pdbx_seq_one_letter_code
_entity_poly.pdbx_strand_id
1 'polypeptide(L)'
;MYKFAIVVALAIFAVASAQQPTEHDCRICEFIIAIAKHHFHNNITDEAALKAQLLAECGHISNSADQTTCKNIVNNNIDKIFADLQAGDNSGQTCVDINYCTPAETGFPHNFTGTPPSFAPGAKVRARRQATQATTLSPQQLCQQCDKLIGLAEYFFHKNPNATQAQVQAELEHDCTRDPAEQQQCTAFVDANIATIYSDLKAGKRPFQICEDLGVCPTRPPSTQAAFKSRKIL
;
A
#
# COMPACT_ATOMS: atom_id res chain seq x y z
N MET A 1 55.09 17.03 45.93
CA MET A 1 53.77 16.58 46.42
C MET A 1 52.81 16.52 45.24
N TYR A 2 52.71 15.35 44.61
CA TYR A 2 51.76 15.05 43.54
C TYR A 2 50.38 14.81 44.15
N LYS A 3 49.39 15.66 43.88
CA LYS A 3 47.97 15.31 44.07
C LYS A 3 47.08 16.10 43.10
N PHE A 4 46.12 15.38 42.52
CA PHE A 4 44.95 15.83 41.75
C PHE A 4 45.23 16.17 40.27
N ALA A 5 45.21 15.17 39.38
CA ALA A 5 44.00 14.60 38.76
C ALA A 5 43.21 15.65 37.95
N ILE A 6 43.61 15.85 36.69
CA ILE A 6 42.70 16.25 35.61
C ILE A 6 43.05 15.37 34.41
N VAL A 7 42.58 14.13 34.48
CA VAL A 7 42.30 13.34 33.27
C VAL A 7 40.90 13.79 32.84
N VAL A 8 40.82 14.68 31.87
CA VAL A 8 39.60 14.84 31.09
C VAL A 8 39.98 14.61 29.64
N ALA A 9 39.90 13.34 29.28
CA ALA A 9 39.90 12.89 27.90
C ALA A 9 38.70 13.57 27.22
N LEU A 10 38.96 14.51 26.32
CA LEU A 10 37.98 14.98 25.35
C LEU A 10 37.78 13.87 24.31
N ALA A 11 37.04 12.84 24.71
CA ALA A 11 36.38 11.95 23.77
C ALA A 11 35.27 12.79 23.11
N ILE A 12 35.57 13.35 21.95
CA ILE A 12 34.58 13.88 21.03
C ILE A 12 33.73 12.67 20.64
N PHE A 13 32.59 12.50 21.32
CA PHE A 13 31.54 11.62 20.85
C PHE A 13 31.10 12.20 19.51
N ALA A 14 31.60 11.63 18.42
CA ALA A 14 30.90 11.66 17.15
C ALA A 14 29.58 10.92 17.41
N VAL A 15 28.57 11.67 17.84
CA VAL A 15 27.21 11.18 17.86
C VAL A 15 26.88 10.97 16.39
N ALA A 16 26.97 9.73 15.93
CA ALA A 16 26.36 9.33 14.67
C ALA A 16 24.87 9.58 14.87
N SER A 17 24.41 10.75 14.42
CA SER A 17 23.00 11.07 14.38
C SER A 17 22.36 10.03 13.47
N ALA A 18 21.65 9.07 14.06
CA ALA A 18 20.71 8.24 13.32
C ALA A 18 19.65 9.22 12.79
N GLN A 19 19.83 9.64 11.54
CA GLN A 19 18.89 10.52 10.86
C GLN A 19 17.56 9.77 10.83
N GLN A 20 16.54 10.31 11.51
CA GLN A 20 15.22 9.68 11.51
C GLN A 20 14.70 9.59 10.06
N PRO A 21 13.91 8.55 9.72
CA PRO A 21 13.28 8.47 8.41
C PRO A 21 12.46 9.73 8.18
N THR A 22 12.58 10.31 6.98
CA THR A 22 11.77 11.47 6.64
C THR A 22 10.37 11.00 6.26
N GLU A 23 9.36 11.85 6.50
CA GLU A 23 7.98 11.62 6.05
C GLU A 23 7.93 11.30 4.54
N HIS A 24 8.85 11.87 3.76
CA HIS A 24 8.97 11.61 2.33
C HIS A 24 9.46 10.19 2.02
N ASP A 25 10.47 9.69 2.74
CA ASP A 25 10.97 8.32 2.57
C ASP A 25 9.91 7.29 2.98
N CYS A 26 9.13 7.60 4.03
CA CYS A 26 7.99 6.79 4.44
C CYS A 26 6.95 6.65 3.31
N ARG A 27 6.57 7.76 2.66
CA ARG A 27 5.65 7.73 1.51
C ARG A 27 6.18 6.91 0.34
N ILE A 28 7.49 6.96 0.06
CA ILE A 28 8.10 6.13 -1.00
C ILE A 28 8.02 4.65 -0.61
N CYS A 29 8.26 4.32 0.66
CA CYS A 29 8.11 2.94 1.14
C CYS A 29 6.66 2.44 1.01
N GLU A 30 5.68 3.21 1.47
CA GLU A 30 4.26 2.83 1.37
C GLU A 30 3.82 2.60 -0.08
N PHE A 31 4.30 3.44 -1.01
CA PHE A 31 4.09 3.25 -2.44
C PHE A 31 4.66 1.92 -2.95
N ILE A 32 5.88 1.57 -2.54
CA ILE A 32 6.52 0.28 -2.89
C ILE A 32 5.69 -0.88 -2.34
N ILE A 33 5.23 -0.81 -1.10
CA ILE A 33 4.40 -1.88 -0.49
C ILE A 33 3.08 -2.03 -1.24
N ALA A 34 2.42 -0.93 -1.63
CA ALA A 34 1.19 -0.98 -2.41
C ALA A 34 1.39 -1.66 -3.78
N ILE A 35 2.47 -1.32 -4.48
CA ILE A 35 2.84 -1.96 -5.74
C ILE A 35 3.20 -3.44 -5.52
N ALA A 36 3.98 -3.74 -4.48
CA ALA A 36 4.41 -5.09 -4.18
C ALA A 36 3.21 -6.00 -3.93
N LYS A 37 2.21 -5.53 -3.18
CA LYS A 37 0.91 -6.20 -3.01
C LYS A 37 0.22 -6.44 -4.34
N HIS A 38 0.12 -5.42 -5.20
CA HIS A 38 -0.49 -5.57 -6.51
C HIS A 38 0.21 -6.64 -7.37
N HIS A 39 1.54 -6.67 -7.41
CA HIS A 39 2.28 -7.70 -8.16
C HIS A 39 2.15 -9.09 -7.53
N PHE A 40 2.18 -9.17 -6.20
CA PHE A 40 2.00 -10.42 -5.47
C PHE A 40 0.59 -11.00 -5.70
N HIS A 41 -0.43 -10.15 -5.76
CA HIS A 41 -1.81 -10.50 -6.15
C HIS A 41 -1.91 -10.92 -7.62
N ASN A 42 -1.06 -10.40 -8.49
CA ASN A 42 -0.93 -10.80 -9.90
C ASN A 42 0.03 -11.98 -10.12
N ASN A 43 0.17 -12.87 -9.13
CA ASN A 43 0.88 -14.16 -9.20
C ASN A 43 2.40 -14.09 -9.28
N ILE A 44 2.97 -12.99 -8.83
CA ILE A 44 4.40 -12.91 -8.60
C ILE A 44 4.68 -13.44 -7.19
N THR A 45 4.91 -14.74 -7.11
CA THR A 45 5.24 -15.45 -5.86
C THR A 45 6.71 -15.84 -5.78
N ASP A 46 7.54 -15.24 -6.62
CA ASP A 46 8.99 -15.40 -6.63
C ASP A 46 9.63 -14.08 -6.21
N GLU A 47 10.50 -14.12 -5.20
CA GLU A 47 11.11 -12.92 -4.61
C GLU A 47 11.92 -12.14 -5.65
N ALA A 48 12.69 -12.83 -6.49
CA ALA A 48 13.51 -12.20 -7.51
C ALA A 48 12.65 -11.54 -8.60
N ALA A 49 11.55 -12.17 -9.00
CA ALA A 49 10.57 -11.60 -9.91
C ALA A 49 9.87 -10.38 -9.29
N LEU A 50 9.50 -10.42 -8.01
CA LEU A 50 8.93 -9.28 -7.31
C LEU A 50 9.93 -8.12 -7.27
N LYS A 51 11.19 -8.39 -6.91
CA LYS A 51 12.27 -7.41 -6.93
C LYS A 51 12.40 -6.73 -8.28
N ALA A 52 12.42 -7.51 -9.36
CA ALA A 52 12.59 -6.99 -10.70
C ALA A 52 11.45 -6.05 -11.09
N GLN A 53 10.20 -6.37 -10.74
CA GLN A 53 9.06 -5.48 -11.00
C GLN A 53 9.14 -4.20 -10.18
N LEU A 54 9.43 -4.30 -8.88
CA LEU A 54 9.55 -3.12 -8.01
C LEU A 54 10.67 -2.17 -8.49
N LEU A 55 11.80 -2.71 -8.95
CA LEU A 55 12.88 -1.91 -9.52
C LEU A 55 12.50 -1.26 -10.86
N ALA A 56 11.69 -1.94 -11.68
CA ALA A 56 11.16 -1.37 -12.92
C ALA A 56 10.24 -0.18 -12.62
N GLU A 57 9.35 -0.33 -11.64
CA GLU A 57 8.44 0.73 -11.18
C GLU A 57 9.22 1.93 -10.60
N CYS A 58 10.25 1.70 -9.78
CA CYS A 58 11.15 2.77 -9.34
C CYS A 58 11.79 3.52 -10.53
N GLY A 59 12.03 2.84 -11.66
CA GLY A 59 12.61 3.43 -12.87
C GLY A 59 11.73 4.50 -13.53
N HIS A 60 10.43 4.52 -13.24
CA HIS A 60 9.49 5.52 -13.75
C HIS A 60 9.47 6.81 -12.92
N ILE A 61 10.08 6.81 -11.73
CA ILE A 61 10.19 8.01 -10.89
C ILE A 61 11.15 9.00 -11.54
N SER A 62 10.64 10.19 -11.86
CA SER A 62 11.37 11.22 -12.60
C SER A 62 12.40 11.96 -11.74
N ASN A 63 12.15 12.09 -10.44
CA ASN A 63 13.11 12.66 -9.50
C ASN A 63 14.21 11.62 -9.22
N SER A 64 15.46 11.99 -9.46
CA SER A 64 16.60 11.09 -9.29
C SER A 64 16.88 10.71 -7.83
N ALA A 65 16.60 11.62 -6.87
CA ALA A 65 16.73 11.33 -5.44
C ALA A 65 15.67 10.31 -5.01
N ASP A 66 14.39 10.56 -5.32
CA ASP A 66 13.27 9.68 -4.98
C ASP A 66 13.41 8.31 -5.67
N GLN A 67 13.86 8.29 -6.93
CA GLN A 67 14.19 7.06 -7.65
C GLN A 67 15.29 6.27 -6.94
N THR A 68 16.32 6.95 -6.44
CA THR A 68 17.43 6.32 -5.70
C THR A 68 16.93 5.77 -4.37
N THR A 69 16.16 6.55 -3.61
CA THR A 69 15.51 6.11 -2.37
C THR A 69 14.63 4.88 -2.62
N CYS A 70 13.80 4.90 -3.66
CA CYS A 70 12.94 3.77 -4.03
C CYS A 70 13.75 2.51 -4.30
N LYS A 71 14.78 2.61 -5.16
CA LYS A 71 15.66 1.48 -5.48
C LYS A 71 16.40 0.96 -4.25
N ASN A 72 16.79 1.83 -3.32
CA ASN A 72 17.46 1.45 -2.08
C ASN A 72 16.52 0.69 -1.14
N ILE A 73 15.28 1.16 -0.97
CA ILE A 73 14.25 0.45 -0.18
C ILE A 73 14.08 -0.97 -0.72
N VAL A 74 13.87 -1.12 -2.04
CA VAL A 74 13.69 -2.43 -2.67
C VAL A 74 14.95 -3.29 -2.53
N ASN A 75 16.13 -2.76 -2.83
CA ASN A 75 17.36 -3.57 -2.85
C ASN A 75 17.77 -4.07 -1.47
N ASN A 76 17.52 -3.27 -0.43
CA ASN A 76 17.99 -3.56 0.93
C ASN A 76 16.98 -4.34 1.76
N ASN A 77 15.71 -4.40 1.35
CA ASN A 77 14.63 -4.94 2.18
C ASN A 77 13.69 -5.89 1.42
N ILE A 78 14.07 -6.34 0.21
CA ILE A 78 13.21 -7.22 -0.59
C ILE A 78 12.83 -8.51 0.15
N ASP A 79 13.76 -9.05 0.94
CA ASP A 79 13.59 -10.24 1.76
C ASP A 79 12.48 -10.01 2.81
N LYS A 80 12.55 -8.90 3.54
CA LYS A 80 11.54 -8.54 4.53
C LYS A 80 10.19 -8.22 3.88
N ILE A 81 10.19 -7.42 2.81
CA ILE A 81 8.98 -7.08 2.06
C ILE A 81 8.29 -8.35 1.54
N PHE A 82 9.04 -9.27 0.95
CA PHE A 82 8.49 -10.52 0.43
C PHE A 82 8.00 -11.44 1.55
N ALA A 83 8.75 -11.57 2.64
CA ALA A 83 8.33 -12.37 3.80
C ALA A 83 7.05 -11.84 4.45
N ASP A 84 6.92 -10.52 4.59
CA ASP A 84 5.73 -9.86 5.11
C ASP A 84 4.52 -10.07 4.21
N LEU A 85 4.69 -9.99 2.88
CA LEU A 85 3.64 -10.31 1.92
C LEU A 85 3.22 -11.78 1.98
N GLN A 86 4.17 -12.70 2.20
CA GLN A 86 3.87 -14.12 2.41
C GLN A 86 3.13 -14.37 3.74
N ALA A 87 3.46 -13.60 4.77
CA ALA A 87 2.79 -13.62 6.06
C ALA A 87 1.43 -12.89 6.05
N GLY A 88 1.13 -12.15 4.97
CA GLY A 88 -0.12 -11.42 4.81
C GLY A 88 -0.14 -10.06 5.52
N ASP A 89 1.01 -9.43 5.79
CA ASP A 89 1.05 -8.07 6.34
C ASP A 89 0.59 -7.05 5.30
N ASN A 90 -0.48 -6.34 5.66
CA ASN A 90 -1.12 -5.34 4.83
C ASN A 90 -1.09 -3.93 5.43
N SER A 91 -0.47 -3.74 6.60
CA SER A 91 -0.72 -2.57 7.45
C SER A 91 0.25 -1.40 7.27
N GLY A 92 1.15 -1.49 6.27
CA GLY A 92 2.29 -0.56 6.17
C GLY A 92 3.33 -0.79 7.27
N GLN A 93 3.09 -1.76 8.15
CA GLN A 93 3.97 -2.14 9.25
C GLN A 93 5.33 -2.60 8.76
N THR A 94 5.40 -3.27 7.59
CA THR A 94 6.67 -3.49 6.88
C THR A 94 7.54 -2.24 6.86
N CYS A 95 7.00 -1.07 6.49
CA CYS A 95 7.78 0.17 6.40
C CYS A 95 8.28 0.69 7.75
N VAL A 96 7.56 0.44 8.84
CA VAL A 96 8.04 0.71 10.21
C VAL A 96 9.15 -0.27 10.58
N ASP A 97 8.95 -1.55 10.28
CA ASP A 97 9.90 -2.59 10.60
C ASP A 97 11.23 -2.44 9.86
N ILE A 98 11.19 -1.91 8.62
CA ILE A 98 12.38 -1.62 7.82
C ILE A 98 12.92 -0.19 8.07
N ASN A 99 12.40 0.51 9.08
CA ASN A 99 12.82 1.84 9.54
C ASN A 99 12.69 2.96 8.49
N TYR A 100 11.77 2.81 7.54
CA TYR A 100 11.42 3.87 6.58
C TYR A 100 10.22 4.70 7.05
N CYS A 101 9.47 4.22 8.04
CA CYS A 101 8.41 4.97 8.72
C CYS A 101 8.60 4.88 10.24
N THR A 102 8.08 5.86 10.96
CA THR A 102 7.89 5.80 12.41
C THR A 102 6.49 5.25 12.74
N PRO A 103 6.28 4.65 13.92
CA PRO A 103 4.94 4.23 14.36
C PRO A 103 3.90 5.35 14.43
N ALA A 104 4.33 6.62 14.46
CA ALA A 104 3.46 7.78 14.40
C ALA A 104 2.95 8.08 12.98
N GLU A 105 3.66 7.61 11.94
CA GLU A 105 3.33 7.82 10.52
C GLU A 105 2.42 6.72 9.97
N THR A 106 2.49 5.48 10.49
CA THR A 106 1.55 4.38 10.15
C THR A 106 0.15 4.50 10.77
N GLY A 107 -0.10 5.63 11.44
CA GLY A 107 -1.40 6.03 11.96
C GLY A 107 -2.15 7.04 11.08
N PHE A 108 -1.64 7.41 9.90
CA PHE A 108 -2.31 8.35 9.03
C PHE A 108 -3.21 7.66 7.99
N PRO A 109 -4.50 8.02 7.89
CA PRO A 109 -5.19 7.95 6.60
C PRO A 109 -4.45 8.90 5.65
N HIS A 110 -4.25 8.53 4.39
CA HIS A 110 -3.82 9.47 3.35
C HIS A 110 -4.87 10.59 3.21
N ASN A 111 -4.81 11.58 4.10
CA ASN A 111 -5.50 12.84 3.95
C ASN A 111 -4.69 13.62 2.92
N PHE A 112 -5.05 13.43 1.65
CA PHE A 112 -4.42 14.10 0.52
C PHE A 112 -4.84 15.58 0.52
N THR A 113 -4.29 16.37 1.45
CA THR A 113 -4.33 17.84 1.40
C THR A 113 -3.08 18.42 0.76
N GLY A 114 -2.15 17.56 0.32
CA GLY A 114 -1.05 17.95 -0.54
C GLY A 114 -1.59 18.29 -1.93
N THR A 115 -1.42 19.53 -2.37
CA THR A 115 -1.52 19.87 -3.78
C THR A 115 -0.72 18.85 -4.60
N PRO A 116 -1.28 18.27 -5.68
CA PRO A 116 -0.52 17.39 -6.56
C PRO A 116 0.77 18.11 -6.99
N PRO A 117 1.88 17.38 -7.26
CA PRO A 117 3.10 18.01 -7.73
C PRO A 117 2.75 18.91 -8.91
N SER A 118 2.97 20.22 -8.73
CA SER A 118 2.68 21.23 -9.74
C SER A 118 3.30 20.80 -11.06
N PHE A 119 2.45 20.38 -11.99
CA PHE A 119 2.80 20.40 -13.41
C PHE A 119 3.26 21.82 -13.71
N ALA A 120 4.50 21.96 -14.16
CA ALA A 120 5.09 23.26 -14.46
C ALA A 120 4.11 24.11 -15.30
N PRO A 121 3.91 25.41 -14.95
CA PRO A 121 3.09 26.29 -15.76
C PRO A 121 3.77 26.47 -17.12
N GLY A 122 3.29 25.74 -18.13
CA GLY A 122 3.85 25.79 -19.48
C GLY A 122 3.67 24.54 -20.34
N ALA A 123 3.28 23.40 -19.76
CA ALA A 123 2.84 22.27 -20.57
C ALA A 123 1.54 22.65 -21.30
N LYS A 124 1.62 22.89 -22.61
CA LYS A 124 0.45 23.12 -23.46
C LYS A 124 -0.36 21.82 -23.53
N VAL A 125 -1.19 21.56 -22.52
CA VAL A 125 -2.24 20.55 -22.62
C VAL A 125 -3.21 21.06 -23.66
N ARG A 126 -3.20 20.44 -24.85
CA ARG A 126 -4.26 20.68 -25.83
C ARG A 126 -5.56 20.23 -25.19
N ALA A 127 -6.43 21.17 -24.87
CA ALA A 127 -7.77 20.88 -24.38
C ALA A 127 -8.50 20.04 -25.43
N ARG A 128 -8.55 18.73 -25.22
CA ARG A 128 -9.49 17.88 -25.93
C ARG A 128 -10.86 18.30 -25.44
N ARG A 129 -11.73 18.76 -26.34
CA ARG A 129 -13.16 18.95 -26.06
C ARG A 129 -13.70 17.60 -25.55
N GLN A 130 -13.81 17.45 -24.24
CA GLN A 130 -14.57 16.36 -23.66
C GLN A 130 -15.99 16.87 -23.52
N ALA A 131 -16.83 16.42 -24.45
CA ALA A 131 -18.26 16.37 -24.21
C ALA A 131 -18.47 15.57 -22.91
N THR A 132 -19.37 16.06 -22.08
CA THR A 132 -19.90 15.37 -20.89
C THR A 132 -20.21 13.91 -21.22
N GLN A 133 -19.32 13.01 -20.80
CA GLN A 133 -19.57 11.57 -20.76
C GLN A 133 -19.45 11.17 -19.31
N ALA A 134 -20.52 10.60 -18.75
CA ALA A 134 -20.45 9.86 -17.51
C ALA A 134 -19.45 8.71 -17.74
N THR A 135 -18.26 8.83 -17.16
CA THR A 135 -17.20 7.83 -17.34
C THR A 135 -17.57 6.62 -16.50
N THR A 136 -18.12 5.58 -17.13
CA THR A 136 -18.28 4.28 -16.47
C THR A 136 -16.90 3.74 -16.13
N LEU A 137 -16.66 3.44 -14.85
CA LEU A 137 -15.42 2.82 -14.39
C LEU A 137 -15.23 1.46 -15.06
N SER A 138 -14.00 1.14 -15.44
CA SER A 138 -13.67 -0.20 -15.92
C SER A 138 -13.78 -1.23 -14.77
N PRO A 139 -14.00 -2.52 -15.06
CA PRO A 139 -14.04 -3.57 -14.04
C PRO A 139 -12.79 -3.59 -13.15
N GLN A 140 -11.61 -3.30 -13.72
CA GLN A 140 -10.37 -3.23 -12.97
C GLN A 140 -10.33 -2.04 -12.01
N GLN A 141 -10.86 -0.89 -12.42
CA GLN A 141 -10.96 0.29 -11.54
C GLN A 141 -11.94 0.06 -10.38
N LEU A 142 -13.07 -0.59 -10.66
CA LEU A 142 -14.04 -0.98 -9.61
C LEU A 142 -13.42 -1.96 -8.60
N CYS A 143 -12.69 -2.97 -9.09
CA CYS A 143 -11.95 -3.89 -8.24
C CYS A 143 -10.91 -3.17 -7.37
N GLN A 144 -10.16 -2.23 -7.93
CA GLN A 144 -9.20 -1.41 -7.17
C GLN A 144 -9.86 -0.51 -6.13
N GLN A 145 -11.03 0.06 -6.42
CA GLN A 145 -11.79 0.86 -5.46
C GLN A 145 -12.30 -0.02 -4.31
N CYS A 146 -12.83 -1.22 -4.61
CA CYS A 146 -13.23 -2.18 -3.59
C CYS A 146 -12.05 -2.60 -2.71
N ASP A 147 -10.93 -3.01 -3.31
CA ASP A 147 -9.74 -3.47 -2.57
C ASP A 147 -9.23 -2.41 -1.60
N LYS A 148 -9.24 -1.13 -2.02
CA LYS A 148 -8.89 0.00 -1.15
C LYS A 148 -9.87 0.18 0.00
N LEU A 149 -11.18 0.20 -0.29
CA LEU A 149 -12.21 0.39 0.73
C LEU A 149 -12.18 -0.73 1.77
N ILE A 150 -12.08 -1.98 1.32
CA ILE A 150 -11.99 -3.14 2.23
C ILE A 150 -10.65 -3.16 2.99
N GLY A 151 -9.56 -2.67 2.39
CA GLY A 151 -8.28 -2.51 3.08
C GLY A 151 -8.37 -1.55 4.28
N LEU A 152 -9.18 -0.49 4.18
CA LEU A 152 -9.45 0.40 5.33
C LEU A 152 -10.24 -0.31 6.44
N ALA A 153 -11.24 -1.12 6.06
CA ALA A 153 -11.97 -1.96 7.02
C ALA A 153 -11.07 -2.99 7.70
N GLU A 154 -10.18 -3.66 6.96
CA GLU A 154 -9.20 -4.61 7.49
C GLU A 154 -8.28 -3.92 8.51
N TYR A 155 -7.78 -2.73 8.20
CA TYR A 155 -6.96 -1.94 9.12
C TYR A 155 -7.71 -1.61 10.41
N PHE A 156 -8.93 -1.08 10.30
CA PHE A 156 -9.77 -0.77 11.46
C PHE A 156 -10.03 -2.02 12.30
N PHE A 157 -10.32 -3.15 11.65
CA PHE A 157 -10.57 -4.44 12.29
C PHE A 157 -9.33 -4.96 13.04
N HIS A 158 -8.13 -4.79 12.47
CA HIS A 158 -6.89 -5.17 13.13
C HIS A 158 -6.61 -4.35 14.40
N LYS A 159 -6.85 -3.03 14.35
CA LYS A 159 -6.71 -2.15 15.53
C LYS A 159 -7.79 -2.39 16.57
N ASN A 160 -8.95 -2.91 16.15
CA ASN A 160 -10.11 -3.15 16.99
C ASN A 160 -10.58 -4.60 16.82
N PRO A 161 -9.84 -5.60 17.34
CA PRO A 161 -10.13 -7.02 17.07
C PRO A 161 -11.50 -7.48 17.60
N ASN A 162 -12.13 -6.68 18.48
CA ASN A 162 -13.47 -6.92 19.02
C ASN A 162 -14.55 -6.01 18.37
N ALA A 163 -14.25 -5.38 17.24
CA ALA A 163 -15.19 -4.52 16.54
C ALA A 163 -16.46 -5.29 16.16
N THR A 164 -17.60 -4.67 16.42
CA THR A 164 -18.91 -5.14 15.97
C THR A 164 -19.13 -4.81 14.50
N GLN A 165 -20.05 -5.53 13.84
CA GLN A 165 -20.43 -5.24 12.46
C GLN A 165 -20.84 -3.77 12.27
N ALA A 166 -21.61 -3.22 13.23
CA ALA A 166 -22.05 -1.83 13.19
C ALA A 166 -20.89 -0.83 13.28
N GLN A 167 -19.84 -1.14 14.05
CA GLN A 167 -18.65 -0.30 14.12
C GLN A 167 -17.85 -0.33 12.82
N VAL A 168 -17.70 -1.52 12.21
CA VAL A 168 -17.05 -1.65 10.89
C VAL A 168 -17.85 -0.92 9.82
N GLN A 169 -19.17 -1.00 9.86
CA GLN A 169 -20.06 -0.28 8.96
C GLN A 169 -19.87 1.24 9.08
N ALA A 170 -19.93 1.75 10.30
CA ALA A 170 -19.79 3.18 10.56
C ALA A 170 -18.43 3.72 10.10
N GLU A 171 -17.35 2.95 10.28
CA GLU A 171 -16.03 3.33 9.79
C GLU A 171 -15.99 3.37 8.26
N LEU A 172 -16.53 2.35 7.59
CA LEU A 172 -16.59 2.31 6.13
C LEU A 172 -17.46 3.43 5.54
N GLU A 173 -18.61 3.73 6.15
CA GLU A 173 -19.45 4.85 5.75
C GLU A 173 -18.77 6.20 5.97
N HIS A 174 -18.00 6.33 7.05
CA HIS A 174 -17.17 7.50 7.28
C HIS A 174 -16.09 7.64 6.20
N ASP A 175 -15.43 6.53 5.82
CA ASP A 175 -14.46 6.53 4.72
C ASP A 175 -15.09 6.94 3.38
N CYS A 176 -16.35 6.57 3.13
CA CYS A 176 -17.08 7.00 1.94
C CYS A 176 -17.26 8.52 1.84
N THR A 177 -17.21 9.25 2.96
CA THR A 177 -17.32 10.73 2.96
C THR A 177 -16.10 11.44 2.36
N ARG A 178 -14.99 10.72 2.19
CA ARG A 178 -13.74 11.27 1.64
C ARG A 178 -13.84 11.61 0.15
N ASP A 179 -14.77 10.98 -0.57
CA ASP A 179 -15.08 11.33 -1.96
C ASP A 179 -16.56 11.75 -2.08
N PRO A 180 -16.88 13.05 -1.97
CA PRO A 180 -18.25 13.54 -2.09
C PRO A 180 -18.93 13.23 -3.43
N ALA A 181 -18.16 13.00 -4.49
CA ALA A 181 -18.73 12.67 -5.80
C ALA A 181 -19.23 11.22 -5.87
N GLU A 182 -18.60 10.31 -5.12
CA GLU A 182 -18.92 8.88 -5.10
C GLU A 182 -19.56 8.42 -3.78
N GLN A 183 -19.68 9.31 -2.77
CA GLN A 183 -20.12 9.00 -1.42
C GLN A 183 -21.40 8.15 -1.40
N GLN A 184 -22.44 8.55 -2.13
CA GLN A 184 -23.72 7.83 -2.12
C GLN A 184 -23.58 6.39 -2.66
N GLN A 185 -22.75 6.20 -3.69
CA GLN A 185 -22.51 4.89 -4.29
C GLN A 185 -21.67 4.02 -3.36
N CYS A 186 -20.67 4.61 -2.70
CA CYS A 186 -19.87 3.95 -1.69
C CYS A 186 -20.70 3.52 -0.48
N THR A 187 -21.52 4.40 0.09
CA THR A 187 -22.40 4.06 1.23
C THR A 187 -23.38 2.95 0.86
N ALA A 188 -24.02 3.03 -0.31
CA ALA A 188 -24.93 1.98 -0.77
C ALA A 188 -24.21 0.64 -0.98
N PHE A 189 -22.96 0.66 -1.45
CA PHE A 189 -22.13 -0.53 -1.55
C PHE A 189 -21.83 -1.12 -0.16
N VAL A 190 -21.46 -0.31 0.82
CA VAL A 190 -21.22 -0.75 2.20
C VAL A 190 -22.49 -1.36 2.80
N ASP A 191 -23.62 -0.65 2.72
CA ASP A 191 -24.92 -1.09 3.25
C ASP A 191 -25.33 -2.46 2.70
N ALA A 192 -25.16 -2.66 1.38
CA ALA A 192 -25.54 -3.90 0.72
C ALA A 192 -24.64 -5.08 1.08
N ASN A 193 -23.37 -4.82 1.40
CA ASN A 193 -22.33 -5.85 1.50
C ASN A 193 -21.75 -6.03 2.90
N ILE A 194 -22.16 -5.22 3.88
CA ILE A 194 -21.57 -5.19 5.22
C ILE A 194 -21.56 -6.56 5.92
N ALA A 195 -22.61 -7.37 5.73
CA ALA A 195 -22.67 -8.70 6.33
C ALA A 195 -21.56 -9.63 5.81
N THR A 196 -21.33 -9.62 4.49
CA THR A 196 -20.27 -10.39 3.83
C THR A 196 -18.90 -9.85 4.21
N ILE A 197 -18.70 -8.53 4.11
CA ILE A 197 -17.46 -7.85 4.48
C ILE A 197 -17.07 -8.22 5.92
N TYR A 198 -17.99 -8.09 6.87
CA TYR A 198 -17.73 -8.38 8.27
C TYR A 198 -17.46 -9.88 8.54
N SER A 199 -18.21 -10.77 7.90
CA SER A 199 -17.99 -12.21 8.02
C SER A 199 -16.61 -12.61 7.49
N ASP A 200 -16.22 -12.08 6.34
CA ASP A 200 -14.98 -12.43 5.69
C ASP A 200 -13.75 -11.83 6.37
N LEU A 201 -13.86 -10.60 6.89
CA LEU A 201 -12.84 -10.01 7.76
C LEU A 201 -12.62 -10.87 9.01
N LYS A 202 -13.69 -11.37 9.65
CA LYS A 202 -13.57 -12.32 10.79
C LYS A 202 -12.94 -13.65 10.40
N ALA A 203 -13.15 -14.08 9.16
CA ALA A 203 -12.53 -15.29 8.62
C ALA A 203 -11.06 -15.08 8.20
N GLY A 204 -10.52 -13.86 8.35
CA GLY A 204 -9.16 -13.52 7.96
C GLY A 204 -8.96 -13.49 6.44
N LYS A 205 -10.03 -13.30 5.66
CA LYS A 205 -9.90 -13.10 4.22
C LYS A 205 -9.30 -11.73 3.93
N ARG A 206 -8.46 -11.67 2.91
CA ARG A 206 -7.81 -10.44 2.46
C ARG A 206 -8.77 -9.56 1.64
N PRO A 207 -8.54 -8.24 1.55
CA PRO A 207 -9.40 -7.30 0.83
C PRO A 207 -9.78 -7.73 -0.59
N PHE A 208 -8.81 -8.17 -1.40
CA PHE A 208 -9.08 -8.67 -2.74
C PHE A 208 -10.00 -9.89 -2.77
N GLN A 209 -9.82 -10.84 -1.84
CA GLN A 209 -10.65 -12.05 -1.76
C GLN A 209 -12.08 -11.71 -1.35
N ILE A 210 -12.23 -10.76 -0.41
CA ILE A 210 -13.53 -10.19 -0.06
C ILE A 210 -14.15 -9.57 -1.30
N CYS A 211 -13.39 -8.77 -2.07
CA CYS A 211 -13.89 -8.18 -3.31
C CYS A 211 -14.21 -9.20 -4.42
N GLU A 212 -13.55 -10.37 -4.45
CA GLU A 212 -13.94 -11.52 -5.29
C GLU A 212 -15.27 -12.12 -4.81
N ASP A 213 -15.44 -12.31 -3.51
CA ASP A 213 -16.67 -12.85 -2.90
C ASP A 213 -17.87 -11.89 -3.08
N LEU A 214 -17.60 -10.58 -3.08
CA LEU A 214 -18.58 -9.54 -3.43
C LEU A 214 -18.85 -9.44 -4.93
N GLY A 215 -18.12 -10.18 -5.77
CA GLY A 215 -18.26 -10.18 -7.23
C GLY A 215 -17.77 -8.90 -7.92
N VAL A 216 -17.03 -8.05 -7.21
CA VAL A 216 -16.45 -6.81 -7.77
C VAL A 216 -15.15 -7.09 -8.51
N CYS A 217 -14.31 -7.94 -7.91
CA CYS A 217 -13.08 -8.42 -8.52
C CYS A 217 -13.33 -9.72 -9.29
N PRO A 218 -12.63 -9.93 -10.41
CA PRO A 218 -12.75 -11.17 -11.17
C PRO A 218 -12.26 -12.34 -10.32
N THR A 219 -13.09 -13.40 -10.22
CA THR A 219 -12.67 -14.64 -9.57
C THR A 219 -11.54 -15.26 -10.37
N ARG A 220 -10.43 -15.56 -9.69
CA ARG A 220 -9.31 -16.22 -10.35
C ARG A 220 -9.77 -17.57 -10.93
N PRO A 221 -9.61 -17.83 -12.25
CA PRO A 221 -9.81 -19.19 -12.74
C PRO A 221 -8.82 -20.11 -12.03
N PRO A 222 -9.21 -21.34 -11.65
CA PRO A 222 -8.28 -22.30 -11.07
C PRO A 222 -7.09 -22.42 -12.01
N SER A 223 -5.93 -21.97 -11.55
CA SER A 223 -4.73 -21.89 -12.36
C SER A 223 -4.53 -23.19 -13.11
N THR A 224 -4.44 -23.15 -14.43
CA THR A 224 -4.05 -24.29 -15.26
C THR A 224 -2.57 -24.61 -15.03
N GLN A 225 -2.19 -24.96 -13.80
CA GLN A 225 -0.94 -25.66 -13.49
C GLN A 225 -0.91 -27.07 -14.13
N ALA A 226 -2.04 -27.56 -14.64
CA ALA A 226 -2.12 -28.82 -15.40
C ALA A 226 -1.69 -28.69 -16.88
N ALA A 227 -1.68 -27.49 -17.49
CA ALA A 227 -1.46 -27.35 -18.94
C ALA A 227 0.02 -27.19 -19.36
N PHE A 228 0.92 -26.89 -18.42
CA PHE A 228 2.35 -26.69 -18.75
C PHE A 228 3.20 -27.97 -18.66
N LYS A 229 2.62 -29.10 -18.24
CA LYS A 229 3.35 -30.37 -18.03
C LYS A 229 3.41 -31.31 -19.24
N SER A 230 2.97 -30.88 -20.43
CA SER A 230 2.92 -31.76 -21.62
C SER A 230 3.74 -31.32 -22.84
N ARG A 231 4.55 -30.26 -22.78
CA ARG A 231 5.59 -30.06 -23.82
C ARG A 231 6.88 -30.78 -23.42
N LYS A 232 6.80 -32.12 -23.43
CA LYS A 232 7.95 -33.02 -23.41
C LYS A 232 8.40 -33.20 -24.87
N ILE A 233 9.55 -32.61 -25.17
CA ILE A 233 10.61 -33.08 -26.09
C ILE A 233 10.14 -33.93 -27.28
N LEU A 234 10.24 -33.34 -28.48
CA LEU A 234 10.77 -33.97 -29.69
C LEU A 234 11.71 -32.97 -30.35
#